data_AF-A0A7V4XGA1-F1
#
_entry.id   AF-A0A7V4XGA1-F1
#
_cell.length_a   1.000
_cell.length_b   1.000
_cell.length_c   1.000
_cell.angle_alpha   90.00
_cell.angle_beta   90.00
_cell.angle_gamma   90.00
#
_symmetry.space_group_name_H-M   'P 1'
#
loop_
_entity.id
_entity.type
_entity.pdbx_description
1 polymer ?
#
loop_
_entity_poly.entity_id
_entity_poly.type
_entity_poly.pdbx_seq_one_letter_code
_entity_poly.pdbx_strand_id
1 'polypeptide(L)' 'MPKDPVCGNYVSKDTPYKYDADDQTYYFCSAECAEEFEHNAEDYMDIEQEEARTDR' A
#
# COMPACT_ATOMS: atom_id res chain seq x y z
N MET A 1 9.63 0.81 -7.89
CA MET A 1 9.62 1.06 -6.44
C MET A 1 8.16 1.13 -6.03
N PRO A 2 7.68 0.35 -5.04
CA PRO A 2 6.32 0.49 -4.54
C PRO A 2 6.08 1.92 -4.05
N LYS A 3 4.83 2.37 -4.21
CA LYS A 3 4.39 3.68 -3.71
C LYS A 3 3.65 3.44 -2.41
N ASP A 4 4.01 4.19 -1.37
CA ASP A 4 3.30 4.21 -0.10
C ASP A 4 1.88 4.76 -0.36
N PRO A 5 0.81 4.00 -0.09
CA PRO A 5 -0.57 4.42 -0.37
C PRO A 5 -1.03 5.56 0.54
N VAL A 6 -0.40 5.75 1.71
CA VAL A 6 -0.79 6.78 2.67
C VAL A 6 -0.25 8.15 2.27
N CYS A 7 1.07 8.24 2.02
CA CYS A 7 1.72 9.52 1.74
C CYS A 7 2.08 9.73 0.26
N GLY A 8 2.02 8.68 -0.56
CA GLY A 8 2.36 8.72 -1.98
C GLY A 8 3.85 8.73 -2.31
N ASN A 9 4.74 8.55 -1.34
CA ASN A 9 6.18 8.45 -1.58
C ASN A 9 6.57 7.10 -2.18
N TYR A 10 7.61 7.10 -3.02
CA TYR A 10 8.22 5.85 -3.49
C TYR A 10 9.15 5.28 -2.42
N VAL A 11 8.97 4.01 -2.10
CA VAL A 11 9.72 3.31 -1.05
C VAL A 11 10.44 2.08 -1.61
N SER A 12 11.47 1.60 -0.92
CA SER A 12 12.12 0.35 -1.29
C SER A 12 11.32 -0.85 -0.80
N LYS A 13 11.39 -1.98 -1.51
CA LYS A 13 10.82 -3.25 -1.05
C LYS A 13 11.57 -3.84 0.17
N ASP A 14 12.77 -3.34 0.45
CA ASP A 14 13.57 -3.71 1.63
C ASP A 14 13.15 -2.97 2.91
N THR A 15 12.11 -2.13 2.85
CA THR A 15 11.58 -1.46 4.05
C THR A 15 11.08 -2.49 5.07
N PRO A 16 11.36 -2.29 6.37
CA PRO A 16 10.77 -3.13 7.42
C PRO A 16 9.27 -2.85 7.61
N TYR A 17 8.76 -1.73 7.09
CA TYR A 17 7.36 -1.33 7.22
C TYR A 17 6.56 -1.85 6.02
N LYS A 18 5.92 -3.00 6.19
CA LYS A 18 5.11 -3.65 5.16
C LYS A 18 3.88 -4.31 5.76
N TYR A 19 2.83 -4.40 4.96
CA TYR A 19 1.57 -5.03 5.33
C TYR A 19 1.19 -6.02 4.22
N ASP A 20 1.06 -7.29 4.59
CA ASP A 20 0.69 -8.36 3.67
C ASP A 20 -0.83 -8.58 3.79
N ALA A 21 -1.58 -8.25 2.74
CA ALA A 21 -3.04 -8.41 2.67
C ALA A 21 -3.38 -9.36 1.53
N ASP A 22 -3.94 -10.54 1.83
CA ASP A 22 -4.33 -11.59 0.88
C ASP A 22 -3.39 -11.77 -0.34
N ASP A 23 -3.64 -11.05 -1.43
CA ASP A 23 -2.92 -11.13 -2.71
C ASP A 23 -1.91 -9.99 -2.97
N GLN A 24 -1.81 -9.01 -2.07
CA GLN A 24 -0.99 -7.80 -2.24
C GLN A 24 -0.15 -7.48 -0.99
N THR A 25 1.15 -7.20 -1.22
CA THR A 25 2.02 -6.62 -0.18
C THR A 25 2.09 -5.11 -0.37
N TYR A 26 1.72 -4.36 0.66
CA TYR A 26 1.87 -2.91 0.75
C TYR A 26 3.18 -2.55 1.47
N TYR A 27 3.81 -1.45 1.05
CA TYR A 27 5.10 -1.01 1.55
C TYR A 27 5.00 0.45 1.99
N PHE A 28 5.57 0.77 3.15
CA PHE A 28 5.45 2.08 3.78
C PHE A 28 6.80 2.74 4.03
N CYS A 29 6.80 4.07 4.06
CA CYS A 29 7.99 4.88 4.28
C CYS A 29 8.38 4.98 5.76
N SER A 30 7.40 4.83 6.66
CA SER A 30 7.57 4.91 8.11
C SER A 30 6.55 4.02 8.83
N ALA A 31 6.77 3.80 10.13
CA ALA A 31 5.82 3.11 11.00
C ALA A 31 4.47 3.85 11.06
N GLU A 32 4.47 5.18 11.13
CA GLU A 32 3.26 6.00 11.16
C GLU A 32 2.35 5.76 9.94
N CYS A 33 2.94 5.64 8.74
CA CYS A 33 2.17 5.32 7.53
C CYS A 33 1.62 3.88 7.57
N ALA A 34 2.37 2.93 8.12
CA ALA A 34 1.88 1.55 8.27
C ALA A 34 0.72 1.47 9.28
N GLU A 35 0.80 2.20 10.40
CA GLU A 35 -0.27 2.27 11.41
C GLU A 35 -1.53 2.94 10.84
N GLU A 36 -1.41 4.09 10.17
CA GLU A 36 -2.55 4.77 9.53
C GLU A 36 -3.22 3.87 8.48
N PHE A 37 -2.41 3.14 7.69
CA PHE A 37 -2.93 2.16 6.75
C PHE A 37 -3.65 1.02 7.46
N GLU A 38 -3.11 0.44 8.53
CA GLU A 38 -3.78 -0.64 9.28
C GLU A 38 -5.13 -0.19 9.85
N HIS A 39 -5.23 1.07 10.29
CA HIS A 39 -6.46 1.65 10.82
C HIS A 39 -7.51 1.97 9.75
N ASN A 40 -7.10 2.28 8.51
CA ASN A 40 -7.99 2.66 7.41
C ASN A 40 -7.77 1.78 6.17
N ALA A 41 -7.44 0.50 6.36
CA ALA A 41 -7.00 -0.36 5.26
C ALA A 41 -8.06 -0.48 4.18
N GLU A 42 -9.35 -0.50 4.57
CA GLU A 42 -10.48 -0.58 3.65
C GLU A 42 -10.52 0.59 2.65
N ASP A 43 -10.21 1.81 3.08
CA ASP A 43 -10.19 3.01 2.22
C ASP A 43 -9.08 2.98 1.16
N TYR A 44 -7.96 2.30 1.45
CA TYR A 44 -6.81 2.22 0.56
C TYR A 44 -6.80 0.97 -0.32
N MET A 45 -7.44 -0.12 0.10
CA MET A 45 -7.50 -1.38 -0.66
C MET A 45 -8.43 -1.31 -1.88
N ASP A 46 -9.42 -0.40 -1.88
CA ASP A 46 -10.35 -0.24 -3.01
C ASP A 46 -9.73 0.45 -4.23
N ILE A 47 -8.60 1.15 -4.07
CA ILE A 47 -8.01 1.98 -5.13
C ILE A 47 -7.21 1.15 -6.15
N GLU A 48 -6.61 0.02 -5.76
CA GLU A 48 -5.73 -0.75 -6.66
C GLU A 48 -6.46 -1.79 -7.54
N GLN A 49 -7.73 -2.13 -7.23
CA GLN A 49 -8.50 -3.11 -8.02
C GLN A 49 -9.10 -2.52 -9.31
N GLU A 50 -9.08 -1.19 -9.49
CA GLU A 50 -9.60 -0.53 -10.69
C GLU A 50 -8.56 -0.45 -11.82
N GLU A 51 -7.26 -0.28 -11.51
CA GLU A 51 -6.19 -0.22 -12.51
C GLU A 51 -5.83 -1.60 -13.11
N ALA A 52 -6.17 -2.70 -12.44
CA ALA A 52 -5.99 -4.06 -12.96
C ALA A 52 -7.11 -4.50 -13.92
N ARG A 53 -8.22 -3.75 -14.03
CA ARG A 53 -9.39 -4.12 -14.86
C ARG A 53 -9.51 -3.34 -16.17
N THR A 54 -8.61 -2.42 -16.47
CA THR A 54 -8.68 -1.57 -17.67
C THR A 54 -7.86 -2.07 -18.87
N ASP A 55 -7.66 -3.38 -19.01
CA ASP A 55 -7.25 -4.02 -20.27
C ASP A 55 -8.47 -4.71 -20.91
N ARG A 56 -9.35 -3.93 -21.55
CA ARG A 56 -10.28 -4.46 -22.56
C ARG A 56 -10.64 -3.41 -23.62
#